data_AF-A0A920LFU8-F1
#
_entry.id   AF-A0A920LFU8-F1
#
_cell.length_a   1.000
_cell.length_b   1.000
_cell.length_c   1.000
_cell.angle_alpha   90.00
_cell.angle_beta   90.00
_cell.angle_gamma   90.00
#
_symmetry.space_group_name_H-M   'P 1'
#
loop_
_entity.id
_entity.type
_entity.pdbx_description
1 polymer ?
#
loop_
_entity_poly.entity_id
_entity_poly.type
_entity_poly.pdbx_seq_one_letter_code
_entity_poly.pdbx_strand_id
1 'polypeptide(L)'
;MNIAIYLAPFLINTILFLFNIKNIDLIKWFTIDADFGQLIFKPWSIITYGFLHGSFSHIFWNMIILYYFGKILNNLFGDKLLKNFI
;
A
#
# COMPACT_ATOMS: atom_id res chain seq x y z
N MET A 1 -0.95 1.54 -13.84
CA MET A 1 -2.15 2.24 -13.33
C MET A 1 -2.25 2.16 -11.80
N ASN A 2 -2.23 0.97 -11.19
CA ASN A 2 -2.46 0.78 -9.75
C ASN A 2 -1.46 1.48 -8.82
N ILE A 3 -0.19 1.59 -9.23
CA ILE A 3 0.86 2.26 -8.45
C ILE A 3 0.57 3.77 -8.32
N ALA A 4 0.04 4.39 -9.38
CA ALA A 4 -0.31 5.81 -9.36
C ALA A 4 -1.49 6.08 -8.41
N ILE A 5 -2.49 5.20 -8.41
CA ILE A 5 -3.65 5.29 -7.52
C ILE A 5 -3.23 5.12 -6.05
N TYR A 6 -2.24 4.26 -5.80
CA TYR A 6 -1.71 4.01 -4.46
C TYR A 6 -0.83 5.15 -3.93
N LEU A 7 -0.04 5.80 -4.81
CA LEU A 7 0.86 6.91 -4.42
C LEU A 7 0.18 8.29 -4.38
N ALA A 8 -0.92 8.46 -5.13
CA ALA A 8 -1.62 9.74 -5.22
C ALA A 8 -2.06 10.33 -3.86
N PRO A 9 -2.60 9.56 -2.89
CA PRO A 9 -3.02 10.10 -1.59
C PRO A 9 -1.83 10.66 -0.79
N PHE A 10 -0.66 10.02 -0.88
CA PHE A 10 0.55 10.44 -0.18
C PHE A 10 1.11 11.75 -0.76
N LEU A 11 1.13 11.88 -2.10
CA LEU A 11 1.57 13.10 -2.78
C LEU A 11 0.63 14.27 -2.51
N ILE A 12 -0.69 14.04 -2.57
CA ILE A 12 -1.71 15.06 -2.29
C ILE A 12 -1.59 15.56 -0.85
N ASN A 13 -1.42 14.64 0.12
CA ASN A 13 -1.31 15.02 1.53
C ASN A 13 -0.02 15.80 1.83
N THR A 14 1.09 15.47 1.14
CA THR A 14 2.36 16.21 1.25
C THR A 14 2.22 17.64 0.73
N ILE A 15 1.52 17.83 -0.38
CA ILE A 15 1.25 19.15 -0.96
C ILE A 15 0.33 19.96 -0.02
N LEU A 16 -0.75 19.38 0.48
CA LEU A 16 -1.68 20.06 1.40
C LEU A 16 -1.01 20.50 2.72
N PHE A 17 -0.12 19.67 3.26
CA PHE A 17 0.72 20.00 4.42
C PHE A 17 1.60 21.23 4.17
N LEU A 18 2.23 21.33 2.99
CA LEU A 18 3.08 22.46 2.62
C LEU A 18 2.30 23.79 2.48
N PHE A 19 0.99 23.72 2.21
CA PHE A 19 0.11 24.90 2.09
C PHE A 19 -0.66 25.22 3.38
N ASN A 20 -0.40 24.51 4.48
CA ASN A 20 -1.05 24.70 5.80
C ASN A 20 -2.60 24.66 5.72
N ILE A 21 -3.14 23.94 4.73
CA ILE A 21 -4.57 23.74 4.57
C ILE A 21 -4.96 22.65 5.57
N LYS A 22 -6.00 22.91 6.37
CA LYS A 22 -6.49 22.02 7.44
C LYS A 22 -6.62 20.59 6.88
N ASN A 23 -5.69 19.72 7.29
CA ASN A 23 -5.58 18.35 6.80
C ASN A 23 -6.93 17.65 6.91
N ILE A 24 -7.56 17.37 5.77
CA ILE A 24 -8.46 16.23 5.70
C ILE A 24 -7.53 15.06 5.91
N ASP A 25 -7.60 14.44 7.08
CA ASP A 25 -6.71 13.38 7.52
C ASP A 25 -7.07 12.09 6.75
N LEU A 26 -6.92 12.13 5.42
CA LEU A 26 -7.24 11.03 4.49
C LEU A 26 -6.53 9.76 4.92
N ILE A 27 -5.36 9.90 5.56
CA ILE A 27 -4.61 8.83 6.20
C ILE A 27 -5.50 8.04 7.18
N LYS A 28 -6.33 8.68 8.01
CA LYS A 28 -7.23 8.00 8.95
C LYS A 28 -8.22 7.06 8.29
N TRP A 29 -8.65 7.39 7.07
CA TRP A 29 -9.58 6.54 6.31
C TRP A 29 -8.92 5.24 5.84
N PHE A 30 -7.59 5.27 5.70
CA PHE A 30 -6.80 4.15 5.20
C PHE A 30 -5.97 3.46 6.30
N THR A 31 -5.96 3.98 7.53
CA THR A 31 -5.39 3.30 8.70
C THR A 31 -6.44 2.44 9.41
N ILE A 32 -5.98 1.39 10.08
CA ILE A 32 -6.80 0.60 11.00
C ILE A 32 -7.05 1.44 12.26
N ASP A 33 -8.30 1.48 12.71
CA ASP A 33 -8.65 2.05 14.02
C ASP A 33 -8.61 0.96 15.08
N ALA A 34 -8.40 1.33 16.34
CA ALA A 34 -8.37 0.39 17.46
C ALA A 34 -9.71 -0.33 17.69
N ASP A 35 -10.81 0.24 17.18
CA ASP A 35 -12.14 -0.37 17.22
C ASP A 35 -12.33 -1.36 16.06
N PHE A 36 -12.42 -2.64 16.41
CA PHE A 36 -12.64 -3.74 15.47
C PHE A 36 -13.99 -3.64 14.74
N GLY A 37 -14.98 -2.93 15.30
CA GLY A 37 -16.26 -2.68 14.64
C GLY A 37 -16.11 -1.81 13.39
N GLN A 38 -15.14 -0.89 13.38
CA GLN A 38 -14.87 -0.05 12.22
C GLN A 38 -14.29 -0.82 11.04
N LEU A 39 -13.65 -1.95 11.29
CA LEU A 39 -13.08 -2.82 10.26
C LEU A 39 -14.15 -3.35 9.29
N ILE A 40 -15.40 -3.48 9.75
CA ILE A 40 -16.57 -3.83 8.93
C ILE A 40 -16.89 -2.71 7.92
N PHE A 41 -16.73 -1.45 8.33
CA PHE A 41 -17.03 -0.27 7.52
C PHE A 41 -15.86 0.16 6.61
N LYS A 42 -14.63 -0.24 6.95
CA LYS A 42 -13.42 -0.02 6.16
C LYS A 42 -12.58 -1.29 6.01
N PRO A 43 -13.07 -2.34 5.33
CA PRO A 43 -12.34 -3.61 5.19
C PRO A 43 -11.02 -3.45 4.41
N TRP A 44 -10.94 -2.47 3.52
CA TRP A 44 -9.70 -2.12 2.80
C TRP A 44 -8.58 -1.63 3.73
N SER A 45 -8.92 -1.15 4.94
CA SER A 45 -7.93 -0.63 5.91
C SER A 45 -6.88 -1.67 6.31
N ILE A 46 -7.20 -2.97 6.30
CA ILE A 46 -6.22 -4.05 6.57
C ILE A 46 -5.06 -3.98 5.58
N ILE A 47 -5.40 -3.84 4.29
CA ILE A 47 -4.43 -3.82 3.21
C ILE A 47 -3.71 -2.48 3.23
N THR A 48 -4.46 -1.37 3.24
CA THR A 48 -3.88 -0.03 3.12
C THR A 48 -3.04 0.38 4.32
N TYR A 49 -3.33 -0.13 5.52
CA TYR A 49 -2.54 0.12 6.72
C TYR A 49 -1.12 -0.45 6.64
N GLY A 50 -0.95 -1.68 6.14
CA GLY A 50 0.38 -2.31 5.97
C GLY A 50 1.29 -1.60 4.96
N PHE A 51 0.68 -0.67 4.23
CA PHE A 51 1.22 0.11 3.14
C PHE A 51 1.49 1.57 3.60
N LEU A 52 0.67 2.09 4.51
CA LEU A 52 0.83 3.38 5.20
C LEU A 52 1.84 3.36 6.33
N HIS A 53 2.04 2.21 6.99
CA HIS A 53 3.14 1.99 7.94
C HIS A 53 4.46 1.78 7.20
N GLY A 54 4.92 2.81 6.50
CA GLY A 54 6.11 2.72 5.64
C GLY A 54 7.25 3.59 6.13
N SER A 55 8.06 3.10 7.07
CA SER A 55 9.44 3.60 7.18
C SER A 55 10.25 3.15 5.96
N PHE A 56 11.33 3.85 5.62
CA PHE A 56 12.19 3.48 4.48
C PHE A 56 12.59 1.99 4.50
N SER A 57 12.83 1.44 5.70
CA SER A 57 13.12 0.03 5.92
C SER A 57 11.99 -0.90 5.42
N HIS A 58 10.72 -0.56 5.64
CA HIS A 58 9.60 -1.40 5.21
C HIS A 58 9.51 -1.51 3.68
N ILE A 59 9.68 -0.40 2.96
CA ILE A 59 9.68 -0.40 1.49
C ILE A 59 10.88 -1.19 0.98
N PHE A 60 12.05 -0.98 1.57
CA PHE A 60 13.28 -1.69 1.22
C PHE A 60 13.13 -3.22 1.34
N TRP A 61 12.65 -3.71 2.49
CA TRP A 61 12.45 -5.15 2.70
C TRP A 61 11.34 -5.73 1.82
N ASN A 62 10.25 -4.99 1.59
CA ASN A 62 9.19 -5.42 0.68
C ASN A 62 9.71 -5.67 -0.74
N MET A 63 10.54 -4.77 -1.28
CA MET A 63 11.11 -4.94 -2.62
C MET A 63 12.00 -6.18 -2.71
N ILE A 64 12.79 -6.46 -1.67
CA ILE A 64 13.63 -7.66 -1.58
C ILE A 64 12.77 -8.93 -1.56
N ILE A 65 11.77 -8.98 -0.67
CA ILE A 65 10.90 -10.15 -0.53
C ILE A 65 10.11 -10.40 -1.82
N LEU A 66 9.53 -9.35 -2.42
CA LEU A 66 8.79 -9.46 -3.68
C LEU A 66 9.68 -9.97 -4.83
N TYR A 67 10.92 -9.50 -4.91
CA TYR A 67 11.87 -9.98 -5.93
C TYR A 67 12.16 -11.47 -5.80
N TYR A 68 12.53 -11.94 -4.60
CA TYR A 68 12.85 -13.35 -4.39
C TYR A 68 11.60 -14.24 -4.49
N PHE A 69 10.47 -13.80 -3.95
CA PHE A 69 9.21 -14.52 -4.04
C PHE A 69 8.75 -14.66 -5.49
N GLY A 70 8.84 -13.59 -6.29
CA GLY A 70 8.57 -13.63 -7.72
C GLY A 70 9.46 -14.62 -8.47
N LYS A 71 10.75 -14.69 -8.12
CA LYS A 71 11.70 -15.65 -8.70
C LYS A 71 11.36 -17.10 -8.30
N ILE A 72 10.96 -17.34 -7.05
CA ILE A 72 10.52 -18.66 -6.57
C ILE A 72 9.25 -19.10 -7.30
N LEU A 73 8.25 -18.22 -7.40
CA LEU A 73 7.02 -18.51 -8.14
C LEU A 73 7.31 -18.78 -9.61
N ASN A 74 8.20 -18.01 -10.24
CA ASN A 74 8.58 -18.26 -11.64
C ASN A 74 9.27 -19.62 -11.81
N ASN A 75 10.14 -19.99 -10.87
CA ASN A 75 10.80 -21.29 -10.90
C ASN A 75 9.83 -22.46 -10.67
N LEU A 76 8.79 -22.27 -9.85
CA LEU A 76 7.82 -23.32 -9.52
C LEU A 76 6.72 -23.49 -10.56
N PHE A 77 6.22 -22.40 -11.13
CA PHE A 77 5.04 -22.40 -12.00
C PHE A 77 5.34 -22.01 -13.46
N GLY A 78 6.57 -21.58 -13.75
CA GLY A 78 7.00 -21.13 -15.06
C GLY A 78 6.40 -19.78 -15.49
N ASP A 79 6.93 -19.22 -16.58
CA ASP A 79 6.54 -17.89 -17.11
C ASP A 79 5.06 -17.77 -17.51
N LYS A 80 4.31 -18.88 -17.60
CA LYS A 80 2.91 -18.88 -18.02
C LYS A 80 1.98 -18.24 -16.99
N LEU A 81 2.32 -18.30 -15.70
CA LEU A 81 1.46 -17.77 -14.65
C LEU A 81 1.55 -16.25 -14.58
N LEU A 82 2.75 -15.66 -14.73
CA LEU A 82 2.96 -14.20 -14.69
C LEU A 82 2.49 -13.48 -15.97
N LYS A 83 2.56 -14.12 -17.14
CA LYS A 83 2.11 -13.51 -18.41
C LYS A 83 0.60 -13.27 -18.49
N ASN A 84 -0.21 -13.93 -17.65
CA ASN A 84 -1.66 -13.75 -17.64
C ASN A 84 -2.12 -12.58 -16.72
N PHE A 85 -1.21 -11.95 -15.97
CA PHE A 85 -1.52 -10.86 -15.03
C PHE A 85 -1.02 -9.47 -15.47
N ILE A 86 -0.37 -9.38 -16.64
CA ILE A 86 0.03 -8.12 -17.31
C ILE A 86 -0.89 -7.94 -18.52
#